data_AF-A0A2A4RDZ4-F1
#
_entry.id   AF-A0A2A4RDZ4-F1
#
_cell.length_a   1.000
_cell.length_b   1.000
_cell.length_c   1.000
_cell.angle_alpha   90.00
_cell.angle_beta   90.00
_cell.angle_gamma   90.00
#
_symmetry.space_group_name_H-M   'P 1'
#
loop_
_entity.id
_entity.type
_entity.pdbx_description
1 polymer ?
#
loop_
_entity_poly.entity_id
_entity_poly.type
_entity_poly.pdbx_seq_one_letter_code
_entity_poly.pdbx_strand_id
1 'polypeptide(L)'
;MSFEVSSGWVGRFKIGDNICHSIEILTELSRLAELSNDADLLVKPRVVLLASICEAMLFDLIENRVRGHTREAISAIPEKLRTLMQSAKYSDEFKKLINIAKANNLLGNGNLPVYINLHHLRGLRNRLHIQSVGNDDSDIFDNDALVRSERITEEAAKCLAGKFPRTPDYQGYVRNFVFPWDEHIQ
;
A
#
# COMPACT_ATOMS: atom_id res chain seq x y z
N MET A 1 -14.60 -14.21 3.19
CA MET A 1 -15.05 -13.85 1.83
C MET A 1 -13.97 -12.94 1.21
N SER A 2 -14.13 -12.47 -0.02
CA SER A 2 -13.18 -11.57 -0.70
C SER A 2 -13.92 -10.37 -1.28
N PHE A 3 -13.26 -9.22 -1.40
CA PHE A 3 -13.81 -8.04 -2.06
C PHE A 3 -12.86 -7.49 -3.12
N GLU A 4 -13.40 -6.70 -4.03
CA GLU A 4 -12.70 -6.20 -5.21
C GLU A 4 -12.59 -4.67 -5.17
N VAL A 5 -11.39 -4.16 -5.47
CA VAL A 5 -11.12 -2.72 -5.62
C VAL A 5 -10.58 -2.46 -7.02
N SER A 6 -11.14 -1.45 -7.69
CA SER A 6 -10.70 -1.08 -9.05
C SER A 6 -9.21 -0.70 -9.09
N SER A 7 -8.48 -1.27 -10.05
CA SER A 7 -7.08 -0.91 -10.33
C SER A 7 -6.95 0.12 -11.45
N GLY A 8 -8.07 0.72 -11.90
CA GLY A 8 -8.11 1.70 -12.99
C GLY A 8 -7.33 3.00 -12.72
N TRP A 9 -6.69 3.13 -11.56
CA TRP A 9 -5.78 4.22 -11.21
C TRP A 9 -4.30 3.87 -11.47
N VAL A 10 -3.93 2.61 -11.70
CA VAL A 10 -2.53 2.18 -11.85
C VAL A 10 -1.93 2.74 -13.15
N GLY A 11 -0.82 3.48 -13.02
CA GLY A 11 -0.11 4.11 -14.13
C GLY A 11 0.78 3.15 -14.89
N ARG A 12 1.57 2.34 -14.17
CA ARG A 12 2.48 1.36 -14.76
C ARG A 12 1.93 -0.04 -14.64
N PHE A 13 1.41 -0.59 -15.73
CA PHE A 13 0.72 -1.88 -15.75
C PHE A 13 1.51 -3.02 -15.09
N LYS A 14 2.83 -3.08 -15.34
CA LYS A 14 3.67 -4.12 -14.73
C LYS A 14 3.74 -4.04 -13.19
N ILE A 15 3.66 -2.84 -12.61
CA ILE A 15 3.55 -2.70 -11.14
C ILE A 15 2.19 -3.21 -10.68
N GLY A 16 1.12 -2.87 -11.40
CA GLY A 16 -0.21 -3.42 -11.17
C GLY A 16 -0.23 -4.95 -11.17
N ASP A 17 0.36 -5.59 -12.18
CA ASP A 17 0.46 -7.05 -12.27
C ASP A 17 1.21 -7.65 -11.08
N ASN A 18 2.31 -7.01 -10.67
CA ASN A 18 3.09 -7.46 -9.51
C ASN A 18 2.29 -7.31 -8.20
N ILE A 19 1.47 -6.26 -8.07
CA ILE A 19 0.55 -6.10 -6.94
C ILE A 19 -0.51 -7.22 -6.95
N CYS A 20 -1.12 -7.50 -8.10
CA CYS A 20 -2.09 -8.59 -8.25
C CYS A 20 -1.46 -9.94 -7.87
N HIS A 21 -0.26 -10.23 -8.35
CA HIS A 21 0.46 -11.45 -7.98
C HIS A 21 0.77 -11.53 -6.47
N SER A 22 1.13 -10.41 -5.86
CA SER A 22 1.33 -10.34 -4.40
C SER A 22 0.04 -10.60 -3.62
N ILE A 23 -1.11 -10.15 -4.14
CA ILE A 23 -2.42 -10.43 -3.58
C ILE A 23 -2.81 -11.90 -3.75
N GLU A 24 -2.46 -12.54 -4.87
CA GLU A 24 -2.63 -13.99 -5.07
C GLU A 24 -1.82 -14.78 -4.03
N ILE A 25 -0.59 -14.36 -3.74
CA ILE A 25 0.22 -14.95 -2.65
C ILE A 25 -0.46 -14.73 -1.29
N LEU A 26 -0.95 -13.53 -1.00
CA LEU A 26 -1.72 -13.26 0.23
C LEU A 26 -2.93 -14.18 0.35
N THR A 27 -3.63 -14.44 -0.76
CA THR A 27 -4.80 -15.34 -0.80
C THR A 27 -4.41 -16.75 -0.38
N GLU A 28 -3.30 -17.26 -0.92
CA GLU A 28 -2.81 -18.59 -0.55
C GLU A 28 -2.32 -18.64 0.90
N LEU A 29 -1.65 -17.59 1.39
CA LEU A 29 -1.23 -17.49 2.79
C LEU A 29 -2.44 -17.47 3.75
N SER A 30 -3.51 -16.75 3.41
CA SER A 30 -4.76 -16.76 4.18
C SER A 30 -5.40 -18.14 4.18
N ARG A 31 -5.47 -18.80 3.02
CA ARG A 31 -6.00 -20.17 2.90
C ARG A 31 -5.22 -21.17 3.74
N LEU A 32 -3.89 -21.07 3.76
CA LEU A 32 -3.03 -21.92 4.59
C LEU A 32 -3.24 -21.66 6.08
N ALA A 33 -3.49 -20.41 6.48
CA ALA A 33 -3.77 -20.07 7.88
C ALA A 33 -5.07 -20.70 8.39
N GLU A 34 -6.11 -20.79 7.55
CA GLU A 34 -7.37 -21.46 7.91
C GLU A 34 -7.23 -22.97 8.13
N LEU A 35 -6.21 -23.60 7.54
CA LEU A 35 -6.00 -25.04 7.56
C LEU A 35 -4.90 -25.48 8.55
N SER A 36 -4.17 -24.54 9.14
CA SER A 36 -2.99 -24.81 9.94
C SER A 36 -3.25 -24.59 11.44
N ASN A 37 -2.68 -25.45 12.28
CA ASN A 37 -2.62 -25.21 13.73
C ASN A 37 -1.59 -24.12 14.08
N ASP A 38 -0.71 -23.76 13.14
CA ASP A 38 0.35 -22.77 13.30
C ASP A 38 0.04 -21.48 12.50
N ALA A 39 -1.24 -21.08 12.46
CA ALA A 39 -1.71 -19.92 11.70
C ALA A 39 -0.94 -18.62 12.05
N ASP A 40 -0.51 -18.47 13.30
CA ASP A 40 0.24 -17.31 13.79
C ASP A 40 1.59 -17.13 13.07
N LEU A 41 2.22 -18.22 12.61
CA LEU A 41 3.47 -18.15 11.84
C LEU A 41 3.28 -17.45 10.48
N LEU A 42 2.04 -17.40 9.98
CA LEU A 42 1.69 -16.79 8.71
C LEU A 42 1.29 -15.32 8.84
N VAL A 43 1.12 -14.80 10.06
CA VAL A 43 0.80 -13.38 10.31
C VAL A 43 1.92 -12.48 9.78
N LYS A 44 3.16 -12.76 10.17
CA LYS A 44 4.34 -11.96 9.77
C LYS A 44 4.50 -11.84 8.25
N PRO A 45 4.54 -12.94 7.45
CA PRO A 45 4.68 -12.82 6.00
C PRO A 45 3.50 -12.07 5.37
N ARG A 46 2.27 -12.23 5.86
CA ARG A 46 1.11 -11.46 5.37
C ARG A 46 1.26 -9.97 5.63
N VAL A 47 1.62 -9.57 6.85
CA VAL A 47 1.84 -8.16 7.23
C VAL A 47 2.94 -7.51 6.38
N VAL A 48 4.06 -8.21 6.18
CA VAL A 48 5.18 -7.70 5.37
C VAL A 48 4.74 -7.51 3.91
N LEU A 49 3.99 -8.47 3.36
CA LEU A 49 3.50 -8.40 1.99
C LEU A 49 2.47 -7.26 1.80
N LEU A 50 1.58 -7.05 2.77
CA LEU A 50 0.67 -5.90 2.81
C LEU A 50 1.42 -4.56 2.84
N ALA A 51 2.49 -4.47 3.64
CA ALA A 51 3.34 -3.29 3.67
C ALA A 51 4.00 -3.01 2.31
N SER A 52 4.53 -4.04 1.64
CA SER A 52 5.10 -3.92 0.29
C SER A 52 4.07 -3.55 -0.77
N ILE A 53 2.84 -4.05 -0.68
CA ILE A 53 1.74 -3.65 -1.57
C ILE A 53 1.42 -2.16 -1.38
N CYS A 54 1.29 -1.68 -0.13
CA CYS A 54 1.10 -0.26 0.17
C CYS A 54 2.22 0.62 -0.40
N GLU A 55 3.47 0.20 -0.24
CA GLU A 55 4.62 0.90 -0.81
C GLU A 55 4.55 0.97 -2.34
N ALA A 56 4.27 -0.16 -3.00
CA ALA A 56 4.14 -0.22 -4.46
C ALA A 56 3.00 0.66 -4.98
N MET A 57 1.87 0.72 -4.26
CA MET A 57 0.75 1.59 -4.62
C MET A 57 1.13 3.07 -4.55
N LEU A 58 1.78 3.49 -3.46
CA LEU A 58 2.27 4.86 -3.31
C LEU A 58 3.35 5.21 -4.33
N PHE A 59 4.25 4.27 -4.60
CA PHE A 59 5.31 4.43 -5.59
C PHE A 59 4.71 4.65 -6.98
N ASP A 60 3.74 3.84 -7.40
CA ASP A 60 3.14 4.01 -8.71
C ASP A 60 2.45 5.37 -8.86
N LEU A 61 1.66 5.78 -7.86
CA LEU A 61 1.03 7.11 -7.88
C LEU A 61 2.09 8.21 -7.95
N ILE A 62 3.06 8.22 -7.04
CA ILE A 62 3.99 9.34 -6.87
C ILE A 62 5.03 9.38 -7.98
N GLU A 63 5.68 8.26 -8.27
CA GLU A 63 6.82 8.20 -9.19
C GLU A 63 6.35 8.06 -10.64
N ASN A 64 5.35 7.24 -10.93
CA ASN A 64 4.96 7.02 -12.33
C ASN A 64 3.90 8.00 -12.79
N ARG A 65 2.93 8.35 -11.94
CA ARG A 65 1.80 9.19 -12.38
C ARG A 65 1.96 10.66 -12.06
N VAL A 66 2.56 10.98 -10.92
CA VAL A 66 2.76 12.36 -10.49
C VAL A 66 4.08 12.94 -11.00
N ARG A 67 5.17 12.17 -10.94
CA ARG A 67 6.50 12.61 -11.43
C ARG A 67 6.77 12.23 -12.87
N GLY A 68 6.45 10.99 -13.24
CA GLY A 68 6.45 10.56 -14.63
C GLY A 68 5.53 11.50 -15.39
N HIS A 69 6.06 12.17 -16.41
CA HIS A 69 5.27 13.05 -17.27
C HIS A 69 4.39 12.17 -18.17
N THR A 70 3.50 11.39 -17.55
CA THR A 70 2.51 10.62 -18.27
C THR A 70 1.67 11.60 -19.07
N ARG A 71 1.41 11.28 -20.33
CA ARG A 71 0.55 12.08 -21.23
C ARG A 71 -0.81 12.40 -20.61
N GLU A 72 -1.22 11.58 -19.63
CA GLU A 72 -2.26 11.86 -18.66
C GLU A 72 -1.74 12.87 -17.62
N ALA A 73 -1.86 14.15 -17.93
CA ALA A 73 -1.62 15.21 -16.97
C ALA A 73 -2.57 15.02 -15.77
N ILE A 74 -2.05 14.61 -14.62
CA ILE A 74 -2.75 14.83 -13.36
C ILE A 74 -2.69 16.34 -13.12
N SER A 75 -3.74 17.05 -13.56
CA SER A 75 -3.85 18.51 -13.57
C SER A 75 -3.93 19.17 -12.19
N ALA A 76 -3.60 18.44 -11.12
CA ALA A 76 -3.74 18.85 -9.74
C ALA A 76 -2.44 18.72 -8.92
N ILE A 77 -1.27 18.72 -9.57
CA ILE A 77 0.01 18.63 -8.86
C ILE A 77 0.55 20.05 -8.62
N PRO A 78 0.54 20.57 -7.38
CA PRO A 78 1.01 21.92 -7.11
C PRO A 78 2.53 22.00 -7.25
N GLU A 79 3.06 23.11 -7.80
CA GLU A 79 4.51 23.35 -7.97
C GLU A 79 5.30 23.18 -6.65
N LYS A 80 4.64 23.38 -5.50
CA LYS A 80 5.19 23.16 -4.15
C LYS A 80 5.62 21.69 -3.90
N LEU A 81 4.99 20.72 -4.57
CA LEU A 81 5.38 19.31 -4.53
C LEU A 81 6.77 19.11 -5.15
N ARG A 82 7.07 19.83 -6.24
CA ARG A 82 8.34 19.70 -6.98
C ARG A 82 9.55 20.06 -6.10
N THR A 83 9.45 21.13 -5.33
CA THR A 83 10.53 21.65 -4.49
C THR A 83 10.81 20.79 -3.23
N LEU A 84 9.75 20.28 -2.60
CA LEU A 84 9.85 19.41 -1.42
C LEU A 84 10.47 18.04 -1.77
N MET A 85 10.30 17.60 -3.02
CA MET A 85 10.79 16.32 -3.52
C MET A 85 12.26 16.36 -3.97
N GLN A 86 12.75 17.49 -4.50
CA GLN A 86 14.14 17.65 -4.93
C GLN A 86 15.12 17.80 -3.75
N SER A 87 14.62 18.20 -2.57
CA SER A 87 15.44 18.48 -1.39
C SER A 87 15.57 17.29 -0.43
N ALA A 88 14.79 16.22 -0.62
CA ALA A 88 14.63 15.20 0.40
C ALA A 88 15.53 13.97 0.18
N LYS A 89 16.67 13.93 0.88
CA LYS A 89 17.49 12.72 1.06
C LYS A 89 16.80 11.78 2.04
N TYR A 90 16.21 10.70 1.56
CA TYR A 90 15.73 9.62 2.40
C TYR A 90 16.49 8.33 2.07
N SER A 91 16.96 7.63 3.10
CA SER A 91 17.54 6.28 3.00
C SER A 91 16.47 5.18 2.95
N ASP A 92 15.21 5.52 3.23
CA ASP A 92 14.05 4.63 3.25
C ASP A 92 12.99 5.17 2.29
N GLU A 93 12.81 4.46 1.17
CA GLU A 93 11.91 4.88 0.08
C GLU A 93 10.44 4.89 0.53
N PHE A 94 10.01 3.95 1.38
CA PHE A 94 8.63 3.96 1.89
C PHE A 94 8.38 5.17 2.81
N LYS A 95 9.34 5.54 3.66
CA LYS A 95 9.25 6.77 4.47
C LYS A 95 9.11 8.00 3.57
N LYS A 96 9.90 8.09 2.51
CA LYS A 96 9.82 9.18 1.52
C LYS A 96 8.43 9.27 0.90
N LEU A 97 7.91 8.15 0.41
CA LEU A 97 6.60 8.08 -0.24
C LEU A 97 5.47 8.48 0.72
N ILE A 98 5.48 7.99 1.97
CA ILE A 98 4.48 8.37 2.99
C ILE A 98 4.52 9.87 3.27
N ASN A 99 5.72 10.45 3.42
CA ASN A 99 5.88 11.89 3.68
C ASN A 99 5.37 12.74 2.51
N ILE A 100 5.66 12.33 1.27
CA ILE A 100 5.15 13.01 0.08
C ILE A 100 3.62 12.92 0.03
N ALA A 101 3.06 11.73 0.25
CA ALA A 101 1.61 11.53 0.26
C ALA A 101 0.93 12.40 1.32
N LYS A 102 1.52 12.47 2.53
CA LYS A 102 1.03 13.30 3.64
C LYS A 102 1.07 14.79 3.33
N ALA A 103 2.20 15.28 2.84
CA ALA A 103 2.39 16.70 2.53
C ALA A 103 1.39 17.23 1.49
N ASN A 104 0.85 16.35 0.66
CA ASN A 104 -0.07 16.68 -0.43
C ASN A 104 -1.47 16.11 -0.22
N ASN A 105 -1.73 15.54 0.95
CA ASN A 105 -3.02 14.99 1.32
C ASN A 105 -3.57 13.94 0.32
N LEU A 106 -2.69 13.14 -0.29
CA LEU A 106 -3.07 12.23 -1.39
C LEU A 106 -4.08 11.16 -0.92
N LEU A 107 -3.96 10.70 0.33
CA LEU A 107 -4.89 9.71 0.90
C LEU A 107 -6.07 10.33 1.67
N GLY A 108 -6.23 11.66 1.69
CA GLY A 108 -7.42 12.36 2.21
C GLY A 108 -7.32 13.02 3.59
N ASN A 109 -8.10 14.11 3.72
CA ASN A 109 -8.43 14.93 4.90
C ASN A 109 -7.38 15.10 6.00
N GLY A 110 -6.10 15.20 5.65
CA GLY A 110 -5.02 15.32 6.64
C GLY A 110 -5.10 14.23 7.70
N ASN A 111 -5.73 13.09 7.38
CA ASN A 111 -6.20 12.11 8.34
C ASN A 111 -4.97 11.48 8.97
N LEU A 112 -4.54 12.06 10.10
CA LEU A 112 -3.39 11.63 10.87
C LEU A 112 -3.37 10.10 11.04
N PRO A 113 -4.52 9.42 11.28
CA PRO A 113 -4.55 7.97 11.46
C PRO A 113 -3.98 7.18 10.28
N VAL A 114 -4.30 7.53 9.03
CA VAL A 114 -3.84 6.81 7.83
C VAL A 114 -2.31 6.85 7.73
N TYR A 115 -1.74 8.04 7.83
CA TYR A 115 -0.30 8.22 7.73
C TYR A 115 0.45 7.64 8.94
N ILE A 116 -0.16 7.66 10.13
CA ILE A 116 0.37 6.96 11.32
C ILE A 116 0.40 5.45 11.06
N ASN A 117 -0.68 4.87 10.55
CA ASN A 117 -0.78 3.44 10.26
C ASN A 117 0.18 3.02 9.14
N LEU A 118 0.39 3.84 8.11
CA LEU A 118 1.41 3.59 7.09
C LEU A 118 2.82 3.64 7.66
N HIS A 119 3.11 4.57 8.58
CA HIS A 119 4.39 4.59 9.28
C HIS A 119 4.57 3.40 10.22
N HIS A 120 3.49 2.90 10.82
CA HIS A 120 3.49 1.66 11.61
C HIS A 120 3.82 0.46 10.71
N LEU A 121 3.12 0.28 9.58
CA LEU A 121 3.41 -0.75 8.57
C LEU A 121 4.85 -0.71 8.08
N ARG A 122 5.36 0.49 7.77
CA ARG A 122 6.77 0.68 7.41
C ARG A 122 7.70 0.19 8.52
N GLY A 123 7.37 0.50 9.77
CA GLY A 123 8.10 0.01 10.95
C GLY A 123 8.15 -1.51 10.97
N LEU A 124 7.01 -2.18 10.82
CA LEU A 124 6.90 -3.64 10.78
C LEU A 124 7.74 -4.25 9.66
N ARG A 125 7.65 -3.73 8.43
CA ARG A 125 8.51 -4.15 7.31
C ARG A 125 10.00 -3.97 7.63
N ASN A 126 10.38 -2.82 8.20
CA ASN A 126 11.77 -2.49 8.49
C ASN A 126 12.39 -3.36 9.59
N ARG A 127 11.59 -3.94 10.50
CA ARG A 127 12.08 -4.91 11.49
C ARG A 127 12.63 -6.18 10.87
N LEU A 128 12.14 -6.57 9.69
CA LEU A 128 12.74 -7.69 8.94
C LEU A 128 14.10 -7.31 8.34
N HIS A 129 14.29 -6.03 8.01
CA HIS A 129 15.46 -5.51 7.28
C HIS A 129 16.59 -4.98 8.18
N ILE A 130 16.32 -4.69 9.46
CA ILE A 130 17.27 -4.16 10.44
C ILE A 130 17.30 -5.10 11.63
N GLN A 131 18.48 -5.30 12.25
CA GLN A 131 18.56 -5.94 13.56
C GLN A 131 17.74 -5.13 14.57
N SER A 132 16.49 -5.53 14.81
CA SER A 132 15.61 -4.84 15.75
C SER A 132 16.06 -5.13 17.17
N VAL A 133 16.44 -4.09 17.92
CA VAL A 133 16.62 -4.17 19.37
C VAL A 133 15.26 -3.84 20.01
N GLY A 134 14.63 -4.79 20.71
CA GLY A 134 13.31 -4.59 21.34
C GLY A 134 12.51 -5.89 21.46
N ASN A 135 11.18 -5.76 21.64
CA ASN A 135 10.23 -6.87 21.85
C ASN A 135 10.36 -7.98 20.80
N ASP A 136 9.95 -9.19 21.19
CA ASP A 136 9.93 -10.37 20.34
C ASP A 136 8.97 -10.19 19.17
N ASP A 137 9.31 -10.79 18.03
CA ASP A 137 8.50 -10.67 16.82
C ASP A 137 7.09 -11.28 17.00
N SER A 138 6.94 -12.28 17.87
CA SER A 138 5.63 -12.86 18.22
C SER A 138 4.69 -11.85 18.88
N ASP A 139 5.23 -10.88 19.62
CA ASP A 139 4.42 -9.87 20.31
C ASP A 139 4.01 -8.71 19.38
N ILE A 140 4.65 -8.64 18.21
CA ILE A 140 4.50 -7.52 17.26
C ILE A 140 3.70 -7.95 16.04
N PHE A 141 3.94 -9.16 15.56
CA PHE A 141 3.22 -9.76 14.44
C PHE A 141 2.09 -10.64 14.99
N ASP A 142 1.11 -9.97 15.60
CA ASP A 142 -0.12 -10.59 16.10
C ASP A 142 -1.30 -10.37 15.14
N ASN A 143 -2.44 -10.99 15.44
CA ASN A 143 -3.65 -10.84 14.63
C ASN A 143 -4.14 -9.38 14.57
N ASP A 144 -3.92 -8.59 15.62
CA ASP A 144 -4.27 -7.16 15.60
C ASP A 144 -3.42 -6.38 14.60
N ALA A 145 -2.12 -6.66 14.51
CA ALA A 145 -1.22 -6.09 13.51
C ALA A 145 -1.66 -6.48 12.09
N LEU A 146 -2.10 -7.72 11.89
CA LEU A 146 -2.66 -8.18 10.62
C LEU A 146 -3.92 -7.40 10.24
N VAL A 147 -4.93 -7.36 11.11
CA VAL A 147 -6.19 -6.63 10.84
C VAL A 147 -5.92 -5.14 10.59
N ARG A 148 -5.02 -4.52 11.38
CA ARG A 148 -4.60 -3.13 11.15
C ARG A 148 -3.95 -2.96 9.78
N SER A 149 -3.14 -3.93 9.34
CA SER A 149 -2.47 -3.93 8.04
C SER A 149 -3.45 -4.08 6.88
N GLU A 150 -4.41 -4.99 6.99
CA GLU A 150 -5.46 -5.20 6.00
C GLU A 150 -6.30 -3.93 5.82
N ARG A 151 -6.76 -3.34 6.93
CA ARG A 151 -7.57 -2.12 6.92
C ARG A 151 -6.86 -0.94 6.24
N ILE A 152 -5.58 -0.71 6.53
CA ILE A 152 -4.86 0.42 5.92
C ILE A 152 -4.54 0.18 4.44
N THR A 153 -4.27 -1.07 4.04
CA THR A 153 -4.09 -1.43 2.63
C THR A 153 -5.39 -1.21 1.86
N GLU A 154 -6.52 -1.63 2.42
CA GLU A 154 -7.85 -1.41 1.88
C GLU A 154 -8.17 0.09 1.74
N GLU A 155 -7.95 0.87 2.80
CA GLU A 155 -8.19 2.32 2.79
C GLU A 155 -7.34 3.02 1.71
N ALA A 156 -6.07 2.65 1.60
CA ALA A 156 -5.19 3.17 0.57
C ALA A 156 -5.70 2.80 -0.83
N ALA A 157 -6.01 1.53 -1.09
CA ALA A 157 -6.48 1.07 -2.39
C ALA A 157 -7.79 1.77 -2.83
N LYS A 158 -8.78 1.85 -1.94
CA LYS A 158 -10.06 2.51 -2.21
C LYS A 158 -9.89 4.02 -2.44
N CYS A 159 -9.06 4.66 -1.63
CA CYS A 159 -8.78 6.08 -1.77
C CYS A 159 -8.13 6.38 -3.13
N LEU A 160 -7.18 5.55 -3.56
CA LEU A 160 -6.52 5.68 -4.86
C LEU A 160 -7.49 5.45 -6.03
N ALA A 161 -8.31 4.41 -5.93
CA ALA A 161 -9.34 4.11 -6.93
C ALA A 161 -10.37 5.23 -7.09
N GLY A 162 -10.83 5.81 -5.98
CA GLY A 162 -11.84 6.87 -5.99
C GLY A 162 -11.30 8.24 -6.43
N LYS A 163 -10.10 8.63 -5.98
CA LYS A 163 -9.57 9.98 -6.22
C LYS A 163 -8.75 10.13 -7.48
N PHE A 164 -8.09 9.06 -7.92
CA PHE A 164 -7.15 9.12 -9.02
C PHE A 164 -7.49 8.13 -10.14
N PRO A 165 -8.75 7.96 -10.57
CA PRO A 165 -9.03 7.10 -11.73
C PRO A 165 -8.30 7.65 -12.97
N ARG A 166 -7.83 6.76 -13.85
CA ARG A 166 -7.35 7.13 -15.19
C ARG A 166 -8.54 7.37 -16.11
N THR A 167 -8.31 7.99 -17.27
CA THR A 167 -9.37 8.09 -18.28
C THR A 167 -9.77 6.69 -18.76
N PRO A 168 -11.02 6.49 -19.22
CA PRO A 168 -11.53 5.17 -19.60
C PRO A 168 -10.64 4.42 -20.60
N ASP A 169 -9.99 5.13 -21.51
CA ASP A 169 -9.09 4.58 -22.55
C ASP A 169 -7.87 3.82 -21.98
N TYR A 170 -7.52 4.07 -20.71
CA TYR A 170 -6.39 3.44 -20.03
C TYR A 170 -6.80 2.56 -18.85
N GLN A 171 -8.09 2.26 -18.71
CA GLN A 171 -8.61 1.32 -17.72
C GLN A 171 -8.68 -0.11 -18.30
N GLY A 172 -8.74 -1.13 -17.43
CA GLY A 172 -8.92 -2.53 -17.83
C GLY A 172 -7.66 -3.30 -18.27
N TYR A 173 -6.50 -2.64 -18.31
CA TYR A 173 -5.21 -3.29 -18.62
C TYR A 173 -4.58 -4.02 -17.43
N VAL A 174 -5.00 -3.66 -16.22
CA VAL A 174 -4.61 -4.32 -14.97
C VAL A 174 -5.87 -4.94 -14.39
N ARG A 175 -5.79 -6.18 -13.92
CA ARG A 175 -6.91 -6.80 -13.18
C ARG A 175 -7.22 -5.99 -11.93
N ASN A 176 -8.47 -5.97 -11.50
CA ASN A 176 -8.82 -5.35 -10.23
C ASN A 176 -8.20 -6.12 -9.07
N PHE A 177 -7.99 -5.43 -7.96
CA PHE A 177 -7.38 -6.01 -6.77
C PHE A 177 -8.43 -6.76 -5.97
N VAL A 178 -8.25 -8.07 -5.82
CA VAL A 178 -9.19 -8.95 -5.11
C VAL A 178 -8.59 -9.33 -3.76
N PHE A 179 -8.94 -8.62 -2.70
CA PHE A 179 -8.37 -8.83 -1.37
C PHE A 179 -9.05 -10.04 -0.67
N PRO A 180 -8.26 -10.95 -0.06
CA PRO A 180 -8.75 -12.23 0.48
C PRO A 180 -9.33 -12.16 1.91
N TRP A 181 -9.84 -11.00 2.33
CA TRP A 181 -10.47 -10.81 3.63
C TRP A 181 -11.83 -10.14 3.48
N ASP A 182 -12.63 -10.15 4.55
CA ASP A 182 -13.90 -9.43 4.59
C ASP A 182 -13.64 -7.93 4.73
N GLU A 183 -14.33 -7.14 3.92
CA GLU A 183 -14.14 -5.68 3.81
C GLU A 183 -14.25 -4.99 5.19
N HIS A 184 -13.18 -4.29 5.59
CA HIS A 184 -13.09 -3.62 6.90
C HIS A 184 -13.76 -2.25 6.91
N ILE A 185 -13.93 -1.62 5.74
CA ILE A 185 -14.42 -0.25 5.57
C ILE A 185 -15.54 -0.25 4.53
N GLN A 186 -16.80 -0.10 4.93
CA GLN A 186 -17.92 0.07 3.99
C GLN A 186 -18.08 1.51 3.53
#